data_AF-A0A6C0HKE7-F1
#
_entry.id   AF-A0A6C0HKE7-F1
#
_cell.length_a   1.000
_cell.length_b   1.000
_cell.length_c   1.000
_cell.angle_alpha   90.00
_cell.angle_beta   90.00
_cell.angle_gamma   90.00
#
_symmetry.space_group_name_H-M   'P 1'
#
loop_
_entity.id
_entity.type
_entity.pdbx_description
1 polymer ?
#
loop_
_entity_poly.entity_id
_entity_poly.type
_entity_poly.pdbx_seq_one_letter_code
_entity_poly.pdbx_strand_id
1 'polypeptide(L)'
;METATAAVEALKQAIPRTWLEWLFAVRSFTEALYVLVAGFVVYGLFFGVGIGLSFAFAFGSCQKTDTEKSTKYAAIWAAYPTVAFYIVRVFDVFRRTFDDIFGSPWISIGYVVALAALAGVFSLSSNSIQGVCVASLDEAQEFRRKLAAQQAAKDAAAKVKAAQESNPAARPTP
;
A
#
# COMPACT_ATOMS: atom_id res chain seq x y z
N MET A 1 34.52 -10.83 0.75
CA MET A 1 34.35 -9.45 0.23
C MET A 1 35.16 -9.21 -1.04
N GLU A 2 36.35 -9.80 -1.22
CA GLU A 2 37.18 -9.65 -2.44
C GLU A 2 36.56 -10.18 -3.75
N THR A 3 35.70 -11.20 -3.70
CA THR A 3 35.10 -11.79 -4.90
C THR A 3 34.02 -10.91 -5.55
N ALA A 4 33.35 -10.07 -4.76
CA ALA A 4 32.33 -9.14 -5.27
C ALA A 4 32.96 -7.96 -6.02
N THR A 5 34.11 -7.47 -5.54
CA THR A 5 34.86 -6.37 -6.18
C THR A 5 35.42 -6.80 -7.53
N ALA A 6 35.97 -8.01 -7.62
CA ALA A 6 36.51 -8.55 -8.88
C ALA A 6 35.42 -8.76 -9.95
N ALA A 7 34.22 -9.23 -9.54
CA ALA A 7 33.08 -9.38 -10.47
C ALA A 7 32.57 -8.03 -10.99
N VAL A 8 32.58 -6.99 -10.14
CA VAL A 8 32.19 -5.63 -10.51
C VAL A 8 33.21 -4.99 -11.47
N GLU A 9 34.49 -5.23 -11.29
CA GLU A 9 35.53 -4.76 -12.22
C GLU A 9 35.48 -5.49 -13.56
N ALA A 10 35.23 -6.80 -13.58
CA ALA A 10 35.04 -7.56 -14.81
C ALA A 10 33.81 -7.10 -15.61
N LEU A 11 32.70 -6.77 -14.93
CA LEU A 11 31.50 -6.18 -15.54
C LEU A 11 31.75 -4.79 -16.11
N LYS A 12 32.60 -3.98 -15.46
CA LYS A 12 33.01 -2.65 -15.96
C LYS A 12 33.88 -2.73 -17.21
N GLN A 13 34.66 -3.79 -17.40
CA GLN A 13 35.48 -4.00 -18.60
C GLN A 13 34.69 -4.63 -19.76
N ALA A 14 33.66 -5.44 -19.46
CA ALA A 14 32.86 -6.10 -20.49
C ALA A 14 31.84 -5.17 -21.17
N ILE A 15 31.42 -4.08 -20.52
CA ILE A 15 30.47 -3.12 -21.07
C ILE A 15 31.25 -1.90 -21.56
N PRO A 16 31.27 -1.61 -22.88
CA PRO A 16 32.01 -0.46 -23.37
C PRO A 16 31.46 0.80 -22.71
N ARG A 17 32.35 1.60 -22.12
CA ARG A 17 32.00 2.83 -21.35
C ARG A 17 31.05 3.76 -22.11
N THR A 18 31.13 3.74 -23.44
CA THR A 18 30.22 4.45 -24.35
C THR A 18 28.77 3.98 -24.21
N TRP A 19 28.49 2.68 -24.14
CA TRP A 19 27.12 2.16 -24.00
C TRP A 19 26.45 2.57 -22.68
N LEU A 20 27.23 2.65 -21.59
CA LEU A 20 26.73 3.12 -20.30
C LEU A 20 26.34 4.61 -20.33
N GLU A 21 27.07 5.44 -21.06
CA GLU A 21 26.76 6.87 -21.23
C GLU A 21 25.52 7.13 -22.12
N TRP A 22 25.16 6.18 -22.99
CA TRP A 22 23.90 6.24 -23.76
C TRP A 22 22.69 5.71 -22.99
N LEU A 23 22.91 4.78 -22.05
CA LEU A 23 21.83 4.16 -21.28
C LEU A 23 21.43 4.98 -20.05
N PHE A 24 22.40 5.63 -19.39
CA PHE A 24 22.16 6.35 -18.13
C PHE A 24 22.23 7.87 -18.30
N ALA A 25 21.17 8.56 -17.87
CA ALA A 25 21.11 10.02 -17.90
C ALA A 25 21.87 10.67 -16.73
N VAL A 26 22.15 9.92 -15.65
CA VAL A 26 22.82 10.43 -14.45
C VAL A 26 24.33 10.38 -14.65
N ARG A 27 24.97 11.55 -14.73
CA ARG A 27 26.41 11.69 -15.06
C ARG A 27 27.26 12.02 -13.84
N SER A 28 26.66 12.53 -12.77
CA SER A 28 27.37 12.91 -11.55
C SER A 28 26.68 12.42 -10.27
N PHE A 29 27.46 12.32 -9.19
CA PHE A 29 26.93 11.99 -7.87
C PHE A 29 25.89 13.02 -7.39
N THR A 30 26.11 14.30 -7.69
CA THR A 30 25.18 15.38 -7.33
C THR A 30 23.84 15.24 -8.05
N GLU A 31 23.85 14.89 -9.35
CA GLU A 31 22.62 14.60 -10.09
C GLU A 31 21.90 13.37 -9.53
N ALA A 32 22.64 12.32 -9.16
CA ALA A 32 22.07 11.13 -8.52
C ALA A 32 21.35 11.51 -7.22
N LEU A 33 21.96 12.37 -6.40
CA LEU A 33 21.37 12.86 -5.15
C LEU A 33 20.08 13.65 -5.42
N TYR A 34 20.07 14.55 -6.41
CA TYR A 34 18.87 15.30 -6.77
C TYR A 34 17.74 14.39 -7.26
N VAL A 35 18.05 13.38 -8.07
CA VAL A 35 17.06 12.41 -8.54
C VAL A 35 16.51 11.57 -7.38
N LEU A 36 17.36 11.20 -6.41
CA LEU A 36 16.92 10.49 -5.20
C LEU A 36 15.98 11.37 -4.37
N VAL A 37 16.36 12.60 -4.06
CA VAL A 37 15.53 13.54 -3.29
C VAL A 37 14.20 13.81 -4.00
N ALA A 38 14.23 14.06 -5.31
CA ALA A 38 13.02 14.25 -6.10
C ALA A 38 12.13 12.99 -6.08
N GLY A 39 12.71 11.80 -6.16
CA GLY A 39 11.97 10.54 -6.04
C GLY A 39 11.29 10.37 -4.67
N PHE A 40 11.94 10.77 -3.58
CA PHE A 40 11.30 10.78 -2.25
C PHE A 40 10.14 11.78 -2.16
N VAL A 41 10.27 12.96 -2.78
CA VAL A 41 9.17 13.95 -2.84
C VAL A 41 7.99 13.39 -3.63
N VAL A 42 8.26 12.79 -4.79
CA VAL A 42 7.24 12.12 -5.63
C VAL A 42 6.55 11.02 -4.83
N TYR A 43 7.32 10.13 -4.18
CA TYR A 43 6.77 9.08 -3.33
C TYR A 43 5.88 9.65 -2.23
N GLY A 44 6.34 10.67 -1.50
CA GLY A 44 5.57 11.29 -0.42
C GLY A 44 4.24 11.89 -0.90
N LEU A 45 4.25 12.54 -2.07
CA LEU A 45 3.04 13.11 -2.67
C LEU A 45 2.04 12.03 -3.06
N PHE A 46 2.48 11.00 -3.79
CA PHE A 46 1.62 9.88 -4.17
C PHE A 46 1.19 9.06 -2.96
N PHE A 47 2.03 8.91 -1.94
CA PHE A 47 1.65 8.25 -0.70
C PHE A 47 0.49 8.96 0.00
N GLY A 48 0.56 10.30 0.14
CA GLY A 48 -0.52 11.10 0.71
C GLY A 48 -1.82 10.98 -0.10
N VAL A 49 -1.74 11.07 -1.43
CA VAL A 49 -2.90 10.90 -2.31
C VAL A 49 -3.47 9.48 -2.22
N GLY A 50 -2.60 8.47 -2.15
CA GLY A 50 -2.97 7.06 -2.03
C GLY A 50 -3.72 6.76 -0.75
N ILE A 51 -3.35 7.39 0.37
CA ILE A 51 -4.09 7.29 1.63
C ILE A 51 -5.52 7.81 1.45
N GLY A 52 -5.67 9.01 0.88
CA GLY A 52 -6.99 9.60 0.61
C GLY A 52 -7.86 8.73 -0.29
N LEU A 53 -7.29 8.21 -1.38
CA LEU A 53 -7.99 7.29 -2.29
C LEU A 53 -8.39 5.98 -1.62
N SER A 54 -7.49 5.40 -0.82
CA SER A 54 -7.77 4.14 -0.09
C SER A 54 -8.92 4.31 0.90
N PHE A 55 -8.95 5.44 1.62
CA PHE A 55 -10.08 5.78 2.48
C PHE A 55 -11.36 5.96 1.69
N ALA A 56 -11.32 6.70 0.57
CA ALA A 56 -12.50 6.92 -0.26
C ALA A 56 -13.11 5.61 -0.78
N PHE A 57 -12.28 4.66 -1.26
CA PHE A 57 -12.76 3.35 -1.71
C PHE A 57 -13.34 2.52 -0.57
N ALA A 58 -12.67 2.46 0.59
CA ALA A 58 -13.15 1.68 1.74
C ALA A 58 -14.46 2.23 2.31
N PHE A 59 -14.57 3.57 2.46
CA PHE A 59 -15.80 4.22 2.90
C PHE A 59 -16.94 4.02 1.90
N GLY A 60 -16.67 4.16 0.60
CA GLY A 60 -17.68 4.04 -0.45
C GLY A 60 -18.27 2.63 -0.56
N SER A 61 -17.48 1.59 -0.31
CA SER A 61 -17.96 0.20 -0.42
C SER A 61 -18.53 -0.36 0.88
N CYS A 62 -17.94 -0.05 2.05
CA CYS A 62 -18.23 -0.80 3.29
C CYS A 62 -18.38 0.05 4.55
N GLN A 63 -18.30 1.38 4.44
CA GLN A 63 -18.40 2.34 5.56
C GLN A 63 -17.48 2.07 6.75
N LYS A 64 -16.43 1.27 6.55
CA LYS A 64 -15.46 0.91 7.58
C LYS A 64 -14.10 1.48 7.23
N THR A 65 -13.39 1.95 8.25
CA THR A 65 -12.03 2.44 8.11
C THR A 65 -11.06 1.66 8.96
N ASP A 66 -9.94 1.30 8.33
CA ASP A 66 -8.80 0.68 8.98
C ASP A 66 -7.55 1.41 8.48
N THR A 67 -7.08 2.37 9.29
CA THR A 67 -5.96 3.24 8.93
C THR A 67 -4.70 2.44 8.61
N GLU A 68 -4.44 1.35 9.34
CA GLU A 68 -3.22 0.55 9.16
C GLU A 68 -3.19 -0.10 7.77
N LYS A 69 -4.31 -0.70 7.37
CA LYS A 69 -4.42 -1.35 6.06
C LYS A 69 -4.43 -0.33 4.93
N SER A 70 -5.16 0.77 5.08
CA SER A 70 -5.17 1.85 4.09
C SER A 70 -3.78 2.44 3.87
N THR A 71 -2.98 2.62 4.92
CA THR A 71 -1.59 3.09 4.79
C THR A 71 -0.70 2.09 4.06
N LYS A 72 -0.83 0.79 4.33
CA LYS A 72 -0.06 -0.26 3.64
C LYS A 72 -0.34 -0.28 2.14
N TYR A 73 -1.61 -0.25 1.75
CA TYR A 73 -1.98 -0.25 0.33
C TYR A 73 -1.60 1.05 -0.37
N ALA A 74 -1.71 2.19 0.30
CA ALA A 74 -1.21 3.47 -0.20
C ALA A 74 0.31 3.47 -0.43
N ALA A 75 1.09 2.85 0.46
CA ALA A 75 2.54 2.70 0.31
C ALA A 75 2.90 1.87 -0.93
N ILE A 76 2.24 0.72 -1.10
CA ILE A 76 2.44 -0.14 -2.28
C ILE A 76 2.04 0.60 -3.55
N TRP A 77 0.93 1.34 -3.54
CA TRP A 77 0.49 2.12 -4.68
C TRP A 77 1.48 3.23 -5.04
N ALA A 78 1.98 3.99 -4.05
CA ALA A 78 2.93 5.08 -4.27
C ALA A 78 4.26 4.60 -4.85
N ALA A 79 4.61 3.33 -4.66
CA ALA A 79 5.79 2.73 -5.28
C ALA A 79 5.68 2.71 -6.82
N TYR A 80 4.51 2.47 -7.42
CA TYR A 80 4.35 2.41 -8.88
C TYR A 80 4.77 3.72 -9.60
N PRO A 81 4.19 4.90 -9.30
CA PRO A 81 4.60 6.14 -9.93
C PRO A 81 6.04 6.53 -9.57
N THR A 82 6.52 6.15 -8.39
CA THR A 82 7.91 6.43 -7.96
C THR A 82 8.93 5.62 -8.76
N VAL A 83 8.66 4.33 -8.97
CA VAL A 83 9.50 3.46 -9.82
C VAL A 83 9.47 3.96 -11.26
N ALA A 84 8.31 4.34 -11.78
CA ALA A 84 8.20 4.94 -13.11
C ALA A 84 9.00 6.24 -13.23
N PHE A 85 8.96 7.11 -12.21
CA PHE A 85 9.78 8.31 -12.15
C PHE A 85 11.27 7.98 -12.26
N TYR A 86 11.77 7.01 -11.49
CA TYR A 86 13.17 6.59 -11.57
C TYR A 86 13.50 6.00 -12.94
N ILE A 87 12.65 5.17 -13.53
CA ILE A 87 12.89 4.59 -14.85
C ILE A 87 13.07 5.69 -15.90
N VAL A 88 12.16 6.67 -15.95
CA VAL A 88 12.26 7.75 -16.95
C VAL A 88 13.43 8.70 -16.66
N ARG A 89 13.81 8.91 -15.39
CA ARG A 89 14.93 9.78 -15.03
C ARG A 89 16.30 9.14 -15.13
N VAL A 90 16.39 7.83 -14.97
CA VAL A 90 17.66 7.10 -15.01
C VAL A 90 17.95 6.64 -16.43
N PHE A 91 16.95 6.21 -17.20
CA PHE A 91 17.15 5.70 -18.57
C PHE A 91 16.85 6.76 -19.62
N ASP A 92 17.89 7.19 -20.33
CA ASP A 92 17.78 8.27 -21.32
C ASP A 92 16.99 7.86 -22.58
N VAL A 93 16.94 6.56 -22.88
CA VAL A 93 16.16 5.99 -23.99
C VAL A 93 14.67 6.31 -23.83
N PHE A 94 14.10 6.03 -22.67
CA PHE A 94 12.69 6.30 -22.41
C PHE A 94 12.41 7.80 -22.42
N ARG A 95 13.29 8.60 -21.81
CA ARG A 95 13.15 10.05 -21.79
C ARG A 95 13.10 10.63 -23.21
N ARG A 96 14.06 10.30 -24.07
CA ARG A 96 14.13 10.83 -25.44
C ARG A 96 12.90 10.46 -26.28
N THR A 97 12.44 9.21 -26.18
CA THR A 97 11.25 8.78 -26.93
C THR A 97 10.01 9.58 -26.58
N PHE A 98 9.81 9.93 -25.31
CA PHE A 98 8.66 10.74 -24.91
C PHE A 98 8.87 12.25 -25.14
N ASP A 99 10.10 12.74 -25.04
CA ASP A 99 10.44 14.14 -25.32
C ASP A 99 10.16 14.51 -26.78
N ASP A 100 10.44 13.60 -27.72
CA ASP A 100 10.13 13.78 -29.15
C ASP A 100 8.62 13.85 -29.43
N ILE A 101 7.79 13.21 -28.60
CA ILE A 101 6.32 13.18 -28.75
C ILE A 101 5.69 14.45 -28.17
N PHE A 102 6.14 14.91 -27.00
CA PHE A 102 5.49 15.98 -26.25
C PHE A 102 6.20 17.34 -26.36
N GLY A 103 7.40 17.39 -26.95
CA GLY A 103 8.18 18.62 -27.14
C GLY A 103 8.68 19.26 -25.85
N SER A 104 8.44 18.65 -24.68
CA SER A 104 8.88 19.13 -23.38
C SER A 104 9.22 17.99 -22.43
N PRO A 105 10.43 17.99 -21.84
CA PRO A 105 10.91 16.92 -20.97
C PRO A 105 10.17 16.80 -19.64
N TRP A 106 9.45 17.84 -19.24
CA TRP A 106 8.67 17.80 -17.99
C TRP A 106 7.28 17.20 -18.19
N ILE A 107 6.71 17.40 -19.36
CA ILE A 107 5.38 16.88 -19.72
C ILE A 107 5.46 15.38 -19.95
N SER A 108 6.50 14.90 -20.64
CA SER A 108 6.78 13.48 -20.86
C SER A 108 6.88 12.70 -19.55
N ILE A 109 7.69 13.20 -18.61
CA ILE A 109 7.86 12.58 -17.29
C ILE A 109 6.53 12.54 -16.53
N GLY A 110 5.81 13.68 -16.48
CA GLY A 110 4.52 13.76 -15.82
C GLY A 110 3.50 12.76 -16.38
N TYR A 111 3.49 12.58 -17.70
CA TYR A 111 2.61 11.64 -18.38
C TYR A 111 2.90 10.18 -18.02
N VAL A 112 4.17 9.75 -18.03
CA VAL A 112 4.53 8.37 -17.68
C VAL A 112 4.23 8.08 -16.20
N VAL A 113 4.51 9.03 -15.32
CA VAL A 113 4.20 8.91 -13.88
C VAL A 113 2.69 8.83 -13.67
N ALA A 114 1.89 9.63 -14.40
CA ALA A 114 0.43 9.58 -14.34
C ALA A 114 -0.14 8.25 -14.84
N LEU A 115 0.40 7.69 -15.93
CA LEU A 115 0.00 6.37 -16.43
C LEU A 115 0.31 5.27 -15.43
N ALA A 116 1.50 5.30 -14.81
CA ALA A 116 1.87 4.34 -13.77
C ALA A 116 0.96 4.46 -12.53
N ALA A 117 0.62 5.69 -12.13
CA ALA A 117 -0.33 5.92 -11.06
C ALA A 117 -1.71 5.34 -11.39
N LEU A 118 -2.25 5.63 -12.59
CA LEU A 118 -3.54 5.13 -13.08
C LEU A 118 -3.58 3.60 -13.12
N ALA A 119 -2.54 2.95 -13.65
CA ALA A 119 -2.44 1.49 -13.66
C ALA A 119 -2.47 0.91 -12.24
N GLY A 120 -1.81 1.58 -11.28
CA GLY A 120 -1.80 1.19 -9.88
C GLY A 120 -3.15 1.38 -9.17
N VAL A 121 -4.01 2.31 -9.60
CA VAL A 121 -5.28 2.62 -8.91
C VAL A 121 -6.21 1.41 -8.86
N PHE A 122 -6.24 0.58 -9.91
CA PHE A 122 -7.06 -0.63 -9.91
C PHE A 122 -6.64 -1.62 -8.81
N SER A 123 -5.33 -1.81 -8.65
CA SER A 123 -4.76 -2.63 -7.58
C SER A 123 -5.06 -2.01 -6.20
N LEU A 124 -4.92 -0.69 -6.07
CA LEU A 124 -5.23 0.02 -4.83
C LEU A 124 -6.69 -0.15 -4.41
N SER A 125 -7.62 0.04 -5.35
CA SER A 125 -9.06 -0.10 -5.11
C SER A 125 -9.43 -1.53 -4.70
N SER A 126 -8.99 -2.53 -5.47
CA SER A 126 -9.27 -3.94 -5.17
C SER A 126 -8.73 -4.36 -3.81
N ASN A 127 -7.48 -4.03 -3.51
CA ASN A 127 -6.84 -4.38 -2.24
C ASN A 127 -7.44 -3.62 -1.05
N SER A 128 -7.81 -2.35 -1.22
CA SER A 128 -8.45 -1.57 -0.15
C SER A 128 -9.82 -2.11 0.19
N ILE A 129 -10.62 -2.50 -0.81
CA ILE A 129 -11.93 -3.10 -0.60
C ILE A 129 -11.77 -4.48 0.06
N GLN A 130 -10.96 -5.38 -0.49
CA GLN A 130 -10.79 -6.73 0.06
C GLN A 130 -10.16 -6.72 1.45
N GLY A 131 -9.15 -5.87 1.69
CA GLY A 131 -8.43 -5.82 2.96
C GLY A 131 -9.23 -5.19 4.09
N VAL A 132 -10.09 -4.21 3.80
CA VAL A 132 -10.87 -3.48 4.82
C VAL A 132 -12.27 -4.06 5.01
N CYS A 133 -12.93 -4.52 3.95
CA CYS A 133 -14.31 -5.02 4.00
C CYS A 133 -14.43 -6.45 4.53
N VAL A 134 -13.41 -7.29 4.35
CA VAL A 134 -13.42 -8.65 4.90
C VAL A 134 -13.06 -8.58 6.37
N ALA A 135 -13.97 -9.06 7.23
CA ALA A 135 -13.74 -9.15 8.67
C ALA A 135 -12.42 -9.89 8.94
N SER A 136 -11.55 -9.30 9.75
CA SER A 136 -10.29 -9.96 10.10
C SER A 136 -10.58 -11.24 10.90
N LEU A 137 -9.67 -12.22 10.84
CA LEU A 137 -9.78 -13.44 11.65
C LEU A 137 -9.92 -13.11 13.15
N ASP A 138 -9.29 -12.03 13.61
CA ASP A 138 -9.39 -11.54 14.98
C ASP A 138 -10.79 -11.01 15.31
N GLU A 139 -11.42 -10.24 14.41
CA GLU A 139 -12.81 -9.79 14.61
C GLU A 139 -13.79 -10.96 14.62
N ALA A 140 -13.57 -11.97 13.77
CA ALA A 140 -14.39 -13.17 13.76
C ALA A 140 -14.22 -13.98 15.06
N GLN A 141 -13.00 -14.06 15.59
CA GLN A 141 -12.73 -14.71 16.88
C GLN A 141 -13.30 -13.92 18.06
N GLU A 142 -13.18 -12.60 18.04
CA GLU A 142 -13.74 -11.74 19.10
C GLU A 142 -15.27 -11.80 19.10
N PHE A 143 -15.89 -11.84 17.92
CA PHE A 143 -17.34 -12.04 17.78
C PHE A 143 -17.78 -13.41 18.31
N ARG A 144 -17.03 -14.49 17.99
CA ARG A 144 -17.29 -15.82 18.56
C ARG A 144 -17.13 -15.84 20.07
N ARG A 145 -16.10 -15.18 20.62
CA ARG A 145 -15.90 -15.05 22.07
C ARG A 145 -17.04 -14.29 22.74
N LYS A 146 -17.49 -13.17 22.15
CA LYS A 146 -18.65 -12.40 22.64
C LYS A 146 -19.95 -13.20 22.59
N LEU A 147 -20.19 -13.96 21.52
CA LEU A 147 -21.35 -14.84 21.42
C LEU A 147 -21.31 -15.97 22.46
N ALA A 148 -20.17 -16.63 22.64
CA ALA A 148 -20.01 -17.66 23.66
C ALA A 148 -20.21 -17.09 25.08
N ALA A 149 -19.68 -15.89 25.36
CA ALA A 149 -19.88 -15.21 26.63
C ALA A 149 -21.35 -14.81 26.86
N GLN A 150 -22.06 -14.35 25.82
CA GLN A 150 -23.49 -14.04 25.91
C GLN A 150 -24.34 -15.30 26.08
N GLN A 151 -24.01 -16.41 25.42
CA GLN A 151 -24.66 -17.70 25.63
C GLN A 151 -24.46 -18.19 27.06
N ALA A 152 -23.22 -18.17 27.56
CA ALA A 152 -22.92 -18.53 28.95
C ALA A 152 -23.66 -17.65 29.96
N ALA A 153 -23.77 -16.34 29.71
CA ALA A 153 -24.54 -15.42 30.54
C ALA A 153 -26.04 -15.70 30.49
N LYS A 154 -26.60 -16.03 29.31
CA LYS A 154 -28.01 -16.43 29.16
C LYS A 154 -28.29 -17.76 29.84
N ASP A 155 -27.40 -18.74 29.73
CA ASP A 155 -27.53 -20.04 30.40
C ASP A 155 -27.41 -19.91 31.91
N ALA A 156 -26.50 -19.05 32.40
CA ALA A 156 -26.42 -18.72 33.82
C ALA A 156 -27.70 -18.02 34.31
N ALA A 157 -28.22 -17.05 33.56
CA ALA A 157 -29.48 -16.38 33.89
C ALA A 157 -30.69 -17.33 33.84
N ALA A 158 -30.72 -18.27 32.89
CA ALA A 158 -31.75 -19.29 32.79
C ALA A 158 -31.68 -20.29 33.94
N LYS A 159 -30.48 -20.70 34.38
CA LYS A 159 -30.28 -21.53 35.57
C LYS A 159 -30.71 -20.80 36.85
N VAL A 160 -30.44 -19.50 36.96
CA VAL A 160 -30.91 -18.69 38.09
C VAL A 160 -32.43 -18.58 38.09
N LYS A 161 -33.06 -18.35 36.93
CA LYS A 161 -34.54 -18.36 36.81
C LYS A 161 -35.15 -19.73 37.14
N ALA A 162 -34.58 -20.81 36.63
CA ALA A 162 -35.03 -22.17 36.94
C ALA A 162 -34.84 -22.54 38.42
N ALA A 163 -33.77 -22.04 39.06
CA ALA A 163 -33.56 -22.18 40.50
C ALA A 163 -34.53 -21.33 41.33
N GLN A 164 -34.99 -20.19 40.80
CA GLN A 164 -36.03 -19.36 41.41
C GLN A 164 -37.44 -19.97 41.27
N GLU A 165 -37.76 -20.62 40.16
CA GLU A 165 -39.05 -21.29 39.94
C GLU A 165 -39.18 -22.63 40.66
N SER A 166 -38.07 -23.29 40.98
CA SER A 166 -38.05 -24.58 41.72
C SER A 166 -37.97 -24.43 43.25
N ASN A 167 -37.90 -23.20 43.78
CA ASN A 167 -37.93 -22.96 45.22
C ASN A 167 -39.33 -22.51 45.69
N PRO A 168 -40.14 -23.37 46.33
CA PRO A 168 -41.52 -23.05 46.73
C PRO A 168 -41.64 -22.02 47.87
N ALA A 169 -40.53 -21.49 48.41
CA ALA A 169 -40.52 -20.50 49.48
C ALA A 169 -40.67 -19.03 49.02
N ALA A 170 -40.66 -18.76 47.71
CA ALA A 170 -40.69 -17.39 47.16
C ALA A 170 -42.08 -16.94 46.67
N ARG A 171 -43.17 -17.33 47.37
CA ARG A 171 -44.45 -16.65 47.18
C ARG A 171 -44.42 -15.34 47.96
N PRO A 172 -44.62 -14.16 47.36
CA PRO A 172 -45.00 -12.99 48.12
C PRO A 172 -46.35 -13.30 48.79
N THR A 173 -46.36 -13.32 50.12
CA THR A 173 -47.60 -13.36 50.90
C THR A 173 -48.44 -12.11 50.59
N PRO A 174 -49.77 -12.24 50.52
CA PRO A 174 -50.70 -11.21 50.03
C PRO A 174 -50.64 -9.90 50.81
#